data_AF-A0A9W9WCL9-F1
#
_entry.id   AF-A0A9W9WCL9-F1
#
_cell.length_a   1.000
_cell.length_b   1.000
_cell.length_c   1.000
_cell.angle_alpha   90.00
_cell.angle_beta   90.00
_cell.angle_gamma   90.00
#
_symmetry.space_group_name_H-M   'P 1'
#
loop_
_entity.id
_entity.type
_entity.pdbx_description
1 polymer ?
#
loop_
_entity_poly.entity_id
_entity_poly.type
_entity_poly.pdbx_seq_one_letter_code
_entity_poly.pdbx_strand_id
1 'polypeptide(L)'
;MVLLLRFFISLGFLSASFVTAAPASDSSKQATTTCAPVHLFVARGTSESPGDGSIGSLADLVLQGNPGATQEAIDYPALAFPVYIADVSIGIKAVTDQFARYTSSCPDSTLVLIGYSQGAQIMLDALCGSGSILKGGIGTPTITESQGKKIAAVVGYGDPGHTAGESWNQGTAKENGARGLGTDHGL
;
A
#
# COMPACT_ATOMS: atom_id res chain seq x y z
N MET A 1 -67.37 13.51 8.92
CA MET A 1 -68.25 14.51 8.29
C MET A 1 -67.53 15.03 7.07
N VAL A 2 -67.97 14.65 5.87
CA VAL A 2 -67.47 15.15 4.60
C VAL A 2 -67.81 16.64 4.51
N LEU A 3 -66.86 17.49 4.15
CA LEU A 3 -67.21 18.74 3.47
C LEU A 3 -66.13 19.09 2.45
N LEU A 4 -66.50 18.89 1.18
CA LEU A 4 -65.82 19.36 -0.01
C LEU A 4 -66.01 20.87 -0.21
N LEU A 5 -65.21 21.39 -1.17
CA LEU A 5 -65.35 22.58 -2.03
C LEU A 5 -64.47 23.78 -1.65
N ARG A 6 -63.91 24.56 -2.58
CA ARG A 6 -63.54 24.45 -4.00
C ARG A 6 -62.74 25.74 -4.30
N PHE A 7 -61.70 25.58 -5.11
CA PHE A 7 -61.03 26.56 -6.00
C PHE A 7 -61.21 28.07 -5.80
N PHE A 8 -60.09 28.76 -5.61
CA PHE A 8 -59.88 30.11 -6.13
C PHE A 8 -58.68 30.11 -7.10
N ILE A 9 -58.95 30.55 -8.33
CA ILE A 9 -57.97 30.79 -9.40
C ILE A 9 -57.32 32.14 -9.13
N SER A 10 -55.99 32.23 -9.23
CA SER A 10 -55.30 33.51 -9.41
C SER A 10 -54.21 33.37 -10.48
N LEU A 11 -54.38 34.14 -11.56
CA LEU A 11 -53.39 34.38 -12.61
C LEU A 11 -52.28 35.25 -12.03
N GLY A 12 -51.03 34.77 -12.10
CA GLY A 12 -49.84 35.49 -11.66
C GLY A 12 -48.72 35.38 -12.68
N PHE A 13 -48.19 36.54 -13.08
CA PHE A 13 -47.34 36.82 -14.23
C PHE A 13 -46.04 35.99 -14.34
N LEU A 14 -45.74 35.53 -15.56
CA LEU A 14 -44.49 34.89 -15.96
C LEU A 14 -43.39 35.97 -16.10
N SER A 15 -42.47 36.06 -15.13
CA SER A 15 -41.23 36.84 -15.26
C SER A 15 -40.07 35.92 -15.63
N ALA A 16 -39.60 35.99 -16.87
CA ALA A 16 -38.40 35.31 -17.32
C ALA A 16 -37.16 36.12 -16.86
N SER A 17 -36.42 35.61 -15.88
CA SER A 17 -35.12 36.15 -15.50
C SER A 17 -34.04 35.50 -16.36
N PHE A 18 -33.36 36.30 -17.20
CA PHE A 18 -32.16 35.86 -17.91
C PHE A 18 -30.98 35.86 -16.92
N VAL A 19 -30.51 34.67 -16.56
CA VAL A 19 -29.26 34.49 -15.79
C VAL A 19 -28.10 34.42 -16.79
N THR A 20 -27.26 35.46 -16.83
CA THR A 20 -26.00 35.42 -17.56
C THR A 20 -24.99 34.61 -16.75
N ALA A 21 -24.70 33.38 -17.20
CA ALA A 21 -23.63 32.57 -16.64
C ALA A 21 -22.27 33.20 -16.99
N ALA A 22 -21.52 33.60 -15.97
CA ALA A 22 -20.11 33.93 -16.13
C ALA A 22 -19.29 32.64 -16.34
N PRO A 23 -18.26 32.63 -17.20
CA PRO A 23 -17.38 31.47 -17.29
C PRO A 23 -16.61 31.33 -15.98
N ALA A 24 -16.84 30.22 -15.27
CA ALA A 24 -15.96 29.79 -14.19
C ALA A 24 -14.62 29.41 -14.82
N SER A 25 -13.61 30.24 -14.63
CA SER A 25 -12.22 29.86 -14.92
C SER A 25 -11.81 28.80 -13.91
N ASP A 26 -11.96 27.54 -14.30
CA ASP A 26 -11.46 26.38 -13.58
C ASP A 26 -9.93 26.39 -13.60
N SER A 27 -9.34 27.10 -12.65
CA SER A 27 -7.90 27.07 -12.39
C SER A 27 -7.60 25.86 -11.52
N SER A 28 -7.72 24.66 -12.09
CA SER A 28 -7.06 23.49 -11.53
C SER A 28 -5.55 23.71 -11.70
N LYS A 29 -4.90 24.23 -10.64
CA LYS A 29 -3.46 24.09 -10.47
C LYS A 29 -3.18 22.60 -10.40
N GLN A 30 -2.86 22.00 -11.54
CA GLN A 30 -2.26 20.68 -11.60
C GLN A 30 -0.91 20.81 -10.87
N ALA A 31 -0.87 20.36 -9.62
CA ALA A 31 0.39 20.20 -8.91
C ALA A 31 1.23 19.28 -9.79
N THR A 32 2.31 19.81 -10.37
CA THR A 32 3.27 19.02 -11.10
C THR A 32 4.00 18.17 -10.06
N THR A 33 3.46 17.01 -9.73
CA THR A 33 4.14 16.01 -8.90
C THR A 33 5.46 15.71 -9.60
N THR A 34 6.56 16.20 -9.05
CA THR A 34 7.88 15.88 -9.58
C THR A 34 8.20 14.48 -9.11
N CYS A 35 8.03 13.50 -10.01
CA CYS A 35 8.26 12.11 -9.70
C CYS A 35 9.75 11.81 -9.54
N ALA A 36 10.09 11.07 -8.50
CA ALA A 36 11.45 10.62 -8.30
C ALA A 36 11.81 9.51 -9.31
N PRO A 37 13.04 9.48 -9.86
CA PRO A 37 13.46 8.38 -10.72
C PRO A 37 13.44 7.03 -10.00
N VAL A 38 13.71 7.03 -8.69
CA VAL A 38 13.67 5.86 -7.81
C VAL A 38 12.83 6.19 -6.57
N HIS A 39 11.96 5.27 -6.16
CA HIS A 39 11.18 5.40 -4.93
C HIS A 39 11.21 4.13 -4.09
N LEU A 40 11.44 4.31 -2.80
CA LEU A 40 11.56 3.22 -1.82
C LEU A 40 10.29 3.15 -0.98
N PHE A 41 9.74 1.96 -0.83
CA PHE A 41 8.76 1.68 0.22
C PHE A 41 9.46 0.94 1.36
N VAL A 42 9.32 1.43 2.58
CA VAL A 42 10.04 0.91 3.75
C VAL A 42 9.06 0.42 4.80
N ALA A 43 9.11 -0.87 5.15
CA ALA A 43 8.23 -1.46 6.16
C ALA A 43 9.00 -1.89 7.41
N ARG A 44 8.66 -1.23 8.53
CA ARG A 44 9.17 -1.55 9.86
C ARG A 44 8.68 -2.91 10.37
N GLY A 45 9.34 -3.42 11.40
CA GLY A 45 8.96 -4.62 12.14
C GLY A 45 7.94 -4.36 13.24
N THR A 46 7.49 -5.45 13.85
CA THR A 46 6.50 -5.46 14.92
C THR A 46 6.94 -4.60 16.11
N SER A 47 6.00 -3.83 16.67
CA SER A 47 6.19 -2.93 17.83
C SER A 47 7.14 -1.75 17.61
N GLU A 48 7.68 -1.57 16.42
CA GLU A 48 8.41 -0.35 16.09
C GLU A 48 7.44 0.84 15.94
N SER A 49 7.89 2.04 16.34
CA SER A 49 7.09 3.26 16.18
C SER A 49 6.84 3.57 14.70
N PRO A 50 5.74 4.28 14.36
CA PRO A 50 5.47 4.68 12.98
C PRO A 50 6.67 5.39 12.32
N GLY A 51 6.95 5.04 11.06
CA GLY A 51 8.15 5.44 10.32
C GLY A 51 8.90 4.24 9.75
N ASP A 52 10.15 4.47 9.37
CA ASP A 52 10.98 3.48 8.65
C ASP A 52 11.49 2.34 9.53
N GLY A 53 11.39 2.47 10.86
CA GLY A 53 11.92 1.51 11.82
C GLY A 53 13.45 1.35 11.74
N SER A 54 13.96 0.28 12.33
CA SER A 54 15.39 -0.07 12.33
C SER A 54 15.97 -0.29 10.94
N ILE A 55 15.15 -0.77 9.99
CA ILE A 55 15.53 -1.00 8.60
C ILE A 55 15.71 0.30 7.80
N GLY A 56 15.25 1.45 8.33
CA GLY A 56 15.41 2.76 7.70
C GLY A 56 16.86 3.12 7.40
N SER A 57 17.82 2.65 8.22
CA SER A 57 19.25 2.84 7.95
C SER A 57 19.71 2.25 6.60
N LEU A 58 19.11 1.15 6.15
CA LEU A 58 19.36 0.60 4.82
C LEU A 58 18.77 1.49 3.73
N ALA A 59 17.56 2.01 3.95
CA ALA A 59 16.92 2.93 3.01
C ALA A 59 17.75 4.22 2.85
N ASP A 60 18.27 4.78 3.95
CA ASP A 60 19.18 5.93 3.94
C ASP A 60 20.42 5.69 3.09
N LEU A 61 21.02 4.50 3.16
CA LEU A 61 22.18 4.13 2.33
C LEU A 61 21.82 4.11 0.84
N VAL A 62 20.64 3.57 0.50
CA VAL A 62 20.16 3.57 -0.89
C VAL A 62 19.91 5.00 -1.38
N LEU A 63 19.30 5.86 -0.56
CA LEU A 63 19.08 7.28 -0.89
C LEU A 63 20.40 8.02 -1.13
N GLN A 64 21.42 7.80 -0.28
CA GLN A 64 22.75 8.39 -0.44
C GLN A 64 23.43 7.99 -1.76
N GLY A 65 23.21 6.76 -2.22
CA GLY A 65 23.75 6.24 -3.48
C GLY A 65 22.96 6.67 -4.73
N ASN A 66 21.76 7.22 -4.57
CA ASN A 66 20.83 7.51 -5.67
C ASN A 66 20.28 8.94 -5.57
N PRO A 67 21.01 9.97 -6.04
CA PRO A 67 20.55 11.35 -6.01
C PRO A 67 19.18 11.53 -6.65
N GLY A 68 18.25 12.16 -5.92
CA GLY A 68 16.88 12.38 -6.37
C GLY A 68 15.90 11.24 -6.06
N ALA A 69 16.37 10.12 -5.49
CA ALA A 69 15.49 9.10 -4.95
C ALA A 69 14.68 9.63 -3.75
N THR A 70 13.49 9.07 -3.55
CA THR A 70 12.63 9.37 -2.40
C THR A 70 12.21 8.07 -1.71
N GLN A 71 11.63 8.19 -0.51
CA GLN A 71 11.06 7.05 0.19
C GLN A 71 9.74 7.40 0.88
N GLU A 72 8.94 6.39 1.16
CA GLU A 72 7.85 6.46 2.14
C GLU A 72 7.81 5.21 3.02
N ALA A 73 7.48 5.42 4.30
CA ALA A 73 7.24 4.35 5.24
C ALA A 73 5.85 3.74 5.01
N ILE A 74 5.75 2.41 5.04
CA ILE A 74 4.44 1.75 5.00
C ILE A 74 3.67 2.05 6.28
N ASP A 75 2.58 2.80 6.13
CA ASP A 75 1.67 3.10 7.23
C ASP A 75 0.74 1.92 7.55
N TYR A 76 1.15 1.11 8.52
CA TYR A 76 0.35 0.01 9.08
C TYR A 76 0.61 -0.11 10.60
N PRO A 77 -0.21 -0.85 11.38
CA PRO A 77 -0.11 -0.79 12.84
C PRO A 77 1.11 -1.51 13.44
N ALA A 78 1.64 -2.54 12.78
CA ALA A 78 2.80 -3.32 13.23
C ALA A 78 2.62 -4.01 14.59
N LEU A 79 1.46 -4.64 14.80
CA LEU A 79 1.05 -5.25 16.06
C LEU A 79 1.46 -6.73 16.17
N ALA A 80 1.73 -7.14 17.41
CA ALA A 80 2.10 -8.50 17.75
C ALA A 80 0.89 -9.42 18.01
N PHE A 81 1.13 -10.59 18.59
CA PHE A 81 0.10 -11.47 19.14
C PHE A 81 -0.81 -10.71 20.14
N PRO A 82 -2.13 -10.98 20.19
CA PRO A 82 -2.88 -12.04 19.50
C PRO A 82 -3.40 -11.68 18.11
N VAL A 83 -3.17 -10.45 17.63
CA VAL A 83 -3.78 -9.93 16.40
C VAL A 83 -2.87 -10.01 15.17
N TYR A 84 -1.69 -10.62 15.30
CA TYR A 84 -0.64 -10.62 14.27
C TYR A 84 -1.11 -10.94 12.85
N ILE A 85 -1.93 -11.99 12.64
CA ILE A 85 -2.39 -12.35 11.28
C ILE A 85 -3.34 -11.30 10.70
N ALA A 86 -4.25 -10.75 11.53
CA ALA A 86 -5.12 -9.66 11.10
C ALA A 86 -4.30 -8.39 10.80
N ASP A 87 -3.26 -8.13 11.59
CA ASP A 87 -2.33 -7.02 11.39
C ASP A 87 -1.51 -7.16 10.09
N VAL A 88 -1.06 -8.38 9.77
CA VAL A 88 -0.42 -8.70 8.48
C VAL A 88 -1.37 -8.42 7.32
N SER A 89 -2.66 -8.79 7.41
CA SER A 89 -3.65 -8.44 6.37
C SER A 89 -3.81 -6.94 6.19
N ILE A 90 -3.81 -6.16 7.28
CA ILE A 90 -3.85 -4.70 7.24
C ILE A 90 -2.57 -4.15 6.59
N GLY A 91 -1.41 -4.70 6.94
CA GLY A 91 -0.12 -4.33 6.35
C GLY A 91 -0.04 -4.62 4.85
N ILE A 92 -0.46 -5.81 4.39
CA ILE A 92 -0.51 -6.15 2.96
C ILE A 92 -1.42 -5.16 2.21
N LYS A 93 -2.57 -4.82 2.78
CA LYS A 93 -3.46 -3.80 2.21
C LYS A 93 -2.78 -2.42 2.16
N ALA A 94 -2.07 -2.02 3.21
CA ALA A 94 -1.34 -0.75 3.24
C ALA A 94 -0.23 -0.70 2.18
N VAL A 95 0.53 -1.78 1.99
CA VAL A 95 1.52 -1.91 0.91
C VAL A 95 0.83 -1.74 -0.45
N THR A 96 -0.24 -2.49 -0.69
CA THR A 96 -0.99 -2.46 -1.95
C THR A 96 -1.50 -1.06 -2.27
N ASP A 97 -2.11 -0.39 -1.28
CA ASP A 97 -2.70 0.92 -1.48
C ASP A 97 -1.63 2.01 -1.71
N GLN A 98 -0.53 1.99 -0.95
CA GLN A 98 0.58 2.94 -1.12
C GLN A 98 1.26 2.74 -2.48
N PHE A 99 1.56 1.49 -2.81
CA PHE A 99 2.15 1.12 -4.09
C PHE A 99 1.28 1.58 -5.27
N ALA A 100 -0.03 1.31 -5.22
CA ALA A 100 -0.96 1.73 -6.27
C ALA A 100 -1.07 3.25 -6.38
N ARG A 101 -1.13 3.97 -5.24
CA ARG A 101 -1.17 5.44 -5.23
C ARG A 101 0.09 6.04 -5.85
N TYR A 102 1.26 5.57 -5.44
CA TYR A 102 2.53 6.08 -5.95
C TYR A 102 2.68 5.78 -7.44
N THR A 103 2.43 4.54 -7.87
CA THR A 103 2.59 4.13 -9.28
C THR A 103 1.58 4.74 -10.24
N SER A 104 0.41 5.14 -9.75
CA SER A 104 -0.56 5.93 -10.50
C SER A 104 -0.08 7.38 -10.69
N SER A 105 0.50 7.97 -9.65
CA SER A 105 1.00 9.35 -9.68
C SER A 105 2.33 9.46 -10.45
N CYS A 106 3.15 8.42 -10.39
CA CYS A 106 4.51 8.35 -10.91
C CYS A 106 4.73 7.06 -11.70
N PRO A 107 4.18 6.97 -12.92
CA PRO A 107 4.17 5.72 -13.68
C PRO A 107 5.55 5.27 -14.15
N ASP A 108 6.49 6.20 -14.32
CA ASP A 108 7.84 5.94 -14.85
C ASP A 108 8.91 5.75 -13.76
N SER A 109 8.54 5.88 -12.48
CA SER A 109 9.47 5.63 -11.38
C SER A 109 9.86 4.17 -11.28
N THR A 110 11.14 3.93 -10.99
CA THR A 110 11.63 2.62 -10.54
C THR A 110 11.39 2.46 -9.05
N LEU A 111 10.98 1.27 -8.61
CA LEU A 111 10.55 1.05 -7.23
C LEU A 111 11.47 0.04 -6.51
N VAL A 112 11.63 0.24 -5.21
CA VAL A 112 12.38 -0.66 -4.33
C VAL A 112 11.52 -0.95 -3.10
N LEU A 113 11.41 -2.22 -2.72
CA LEU A 113 10.74 -2.62 -1.49
C LEU A 113 11.77 -3.02 -0.44
N ILE A 114 11.68 -2.45 0.75
CA ILE A 114 12.57 -2.76 1.88
C ILE A 114 11.69 -3.10 3.09
N GLY A 115 11.94 -4.23 3.72
CA GLY A 115 11.16 -4.66 4.89
C GLY A 115 11.98 -5.41 5.92
N TYR A 116 11.57 -5.28 7.19
CA TYR A 116 12.17 -6.02 8.30
C TYR A 116 11.12 -6.75 9.12
N SER A 117 11.40 -7.99 9.49
CA SER A 117 10.52 -8.85 10.30
C SER A 117 9.11 -8.92 9.68
N GLN A 118 8.05 -8.55 10.42
CA GLN A 118 6.69 -8.44 9.88
C GLN A 118 6.60 -7.50 8.66
N GLY A 119 7.43 -6.45 8.60
CA GLY A 119 7.54 -5.56 7.45
C GLY A 119 8.04 -6.27 6.18
N ALA A 120 8.96 -7.22 6.34
CA ALA A 120 9.40 -8.06 5.22
C ALA A 120 8.27 -8.99 4.77
N GLN A 121 7.54 -9.58 5.72
CA GLN A 121 6.39 -10.44 5.43
C GLN A 121 5.31 -9.70 4.65
N ILE A 122 4.86 -8.52 5.09
CA ILE A 122 3.77 -7.81 4.40
C ILE A 122 4.15 -7.39 2.98
N MET A 123 5.44 -7.07 2.74
CA MET A 123 5.94 -6.71 1.41
C MET A 123 5.99 -7.93 0.49
N LEU A 124 6.55 -9.04 0.95
CA LEU A 124 6.67 -10.27 0.17
C LEU A 124 5.33 -10.96 -0.03
N ASP A 125 4.44 -10.95 0.96
CA ASP A 125 3.08 -11.48 0.83
C ASP A 125 2.26 -10.65 -0.17
N ALA A 126 2.44 -9.32 -0.21
CA ALA A 126 1.80 -8.48 -1.22
C ALA A 126 2.31 -8.79 -2.65
N LEU A 127 3.61 -9.07 -2.79
CA LEU A 127 4.25 -9.32 -4.09
C LEU A 127 4.07 -10.75 -4.62
N CYS A 128 4.24 -11.74 -3.74
CA CYS A 128 4.34 -13.16 -4.08
C CYS A 128 3.16 -13.98 -3.56
N GLY A 129 2.38 -13.44 -2.62
CA GLY A 129 1.39 -14.20 -1.88
C GLY A 129 2.01 -15.13 -0.83
N SER A 130 1.21 -15.49 0.16
CA SER A 130 1.61 -16.36 1.28
C SER A 130 1.08 -17.80 1.15
N GLY A 131 0.35 -18.11 0.08
CA GLY A 131 -0.29 -19.40 -0.21
C GLY A 131 -1.50 -19.74 0.67
N SER A 132 -1.64 -19.14 1.85
CA SER A 132 -2.77 -19.35 2.76
C SER A 132 -2.95 -18.19 3.73
N ILE A 133 -4.21 -17.85 4.03
CA ILE A 133 -4.55 -16.80 5.01
C ILE A 133 -3.94 -17.06 6.40
N LEU A 134 -3.73 -18.34 6.75
CA LEU A 134 -3.17 -18.74 8.06
C LEU A 134 -1.65 -18.53 8.11
N LYS A 135 -1.00 -18.52 6.95
CA LYS A 135 0.44 -18.29 6.80
C LYS A 135 0.73 -16.80 6.61
N GLY A 136 -0.10 -16.08 5.86
CA GLY A 136 0.11 -14.65 5.68
C GLY A 136 -1.13 -13.92 5.18
N GLY A 137 -1.96 -13.51 6.12
CA GLY A 137 -3.05 -12.55 5.91
C GLY A 137 -4.01 -12.89 4.76
N ILE A 138 -3.74 -12.37 3.56
CA ILE A 138 -4.62 -12.43 2.38
C ILE A 138 -4.46 -13.74 1.57
N GLY A 139 -3.33 -14.43 1.68
CA GLY A 139 -3.09 -15.71 0.99
C GLY A 139 -2.56 -15.60 -0.44
N THR A 140 -3.05 -14.64 -1.22
CA THR A 140 -2.65 -14.43 -2.63
C THR A 140 -1.93 -13.10 -2.84
N PRO A 141 -1.10 -12.95 -3.88
CA PRO A 141 -0.49 -11.67 -4.22
C PRO A 141 -1.55 -10.59 -4.48
N THR A 142 -1.24 -9.36 -4.08
CA THR A 142 -2.10 -8.18 -4.31
C THR A 142 -1.44 -7.17 -5.24
N ILE A 143 -0.11 -7.14 -5.32
CA ILE A 143 0.62 -6.46 -6.39
C ILE A 143 0.54 -7.35 -7.63
N THR A 144 -0.02 -6.81 -8.71
CA THR A 144 -0.14 -7.54 -9.97
C THR A 144 1.22 -7.70 -10.65
N GLU A 145 1.34 -8.69 -11.53
CA GLU A 145 2.59 -8.94 -12.27
C GLU A 145 3.01 -7.72 -13.13
N SER A 146 2.05 -6.95 -13.67
CA SER A 146 2.34 -5.71 -14.41
C SER A 146 2.86 -4.59 -13.52
N GLN A 147 2.33 -4.46 -12.31
CA GLN A 147 2.83 -3.55 -11.27
C GLN A 147 4.22 -3.96 -10.80
N GLY A 148 4.44 -5.26 -10.59
CA GLY A 148 5.72 -5.83 -10.14
C GLY A 148 6.88 -5.55 -11.10
N LYS A 149 6.62 -5.38 -12.39
CA LYS A 149 7.66 -5.01 -13.39
C LYS A 149 8.36 -3.67 -13.13
N LYS A 150 7.77 -2.80 -12.29
CA LYS A 150 8.39 -1.53 -11.88
C LYS A 150 9.37 -1.70 -10.72
N ILE A 151 9.39 -2.86 -10.07
CA ILE A 151 10.23 -3.14 -8.91
C ILE A 151 11.60 -3.60 -9.40
N ALA A 152 12.64 -2.83 -9.11
CA ALA A 152 14.02 -3.20 -9.43
C ALA A 152 14.66 -4.08 -8.36
N ALA A 153 14.24 -3.94 -7.10
CA ALA A 153 14.79 -4.71 -6.00
C ALA A 153 13.78 -4.87 -4.85
N VAL A 154 13.91 -6.01 -4.15
CA VAL A 154 13.21 -6.30 -2.90
C VAL A 154 14.24 -6.77 -1.89
N VAL A 155 14.27 -6.16 -0.71
CA VAL A 155 15.15 -6.57 0.40
C VAL A 155 14.30 -6.81 1.63
N GLY A 156 14.22 -8.08 2.04
CA GLY A 156 13.53 -8.51 3.25
C GLY A 156 14.52 -9.07 4.26
N TYR A 157 14.58 -8.49 5.47
CA TYR A 157 15.39 -9.01 6.57
C TYR A 157 14.52 -9.71 7.60
N GLY A 158 14.81 -10.99 7.87
CA GLY A 158 14.12 -11.75 8.93
C GLY A 158 12.64 -12.01 8.65
N ASP A 159 12.27 -12.21 7.39
CA ASP A 159 10.90 -12.51 6.97
C ASP A 159 10.34 -13.79 7.62
N PRO A 160 9.27 -13.72 8.43
CA PRO A 160 8.56 -14.91 8.92
C PRO A 160 8.04 -15.83 7.81
N GLY A 161 7.74 -15.30 6.62
CA GLY A 161 7.35 -16.03 5.40
C GLY A 161 8.50 -16.76 4.68
N HIS A 162 9.72 -16.67 5.21
CA HIS A 162 10.90 -17.32 4.64
C HIS A 162 10.65 -18.81 4.34
N THR A 163 10.97 -19.21 3.12
CA THR A 163 10.92 -20.59 2.66
C THR A 163 12.34 -21.04 2.32
N ALA A 164 12.78 -22.14 2.94
CA ALA A 164 14.13 -22.66 2.76
C ALA A 164 14.36 -23.12 1.32
N GLY A 165 15.57 -22.88 0.81
CA GLY A 165 15.97 -23.30 -0.54
C GLY A 165 15.58 -22.34 -1.67
N GLU A 166 14.84 -21.27 -1.40
CA GLU A 166 14.56 -20.24 -2.42
C GLU A 166 15.84 -19.59 -2.94
N SER A 167 15.89 -19.37 -4.26
CA SER A 167 17.11 -18.93 -4.97
C SER A 167 17.62 -17.55 -4.57
N TRP A 168 16.74 -16.69 -4.03
CA TRP A 168 17.06 -15.35 -3.55
C TRP A 168 17.47 -15.31 -2.08
N ASN A 169 17.40 -16.43 -1.36
CA ASN A 169 17.78 -16.46 0.05
C ASN A 169 19.27 -16.17 0.24
N GLN A 170 19.57 -15.32 1.21
CA GLN A 170 20.91 -15.05 1.68
C GLN A 170 20.97 -15.27 3.21
N GLY A 171 22.04 -15.90 3.69
CA GLY A 171 22.25 -16.16 5.11
C GLY A 171 22.41 -17.65 5.45
N THR A 172 22.34 -17.95 6.74
CA THR A 172 22.64 -19.29 7.29
C THR A 172 21.41 -20.13 7.60
N ALA A 173 20.20 -19.58 7.50
CA ALA A 173 18.96 -20.31 7.74
C ALA A 173 18.84 -21.52 6.79
N LYS A 174 18.43 -22.67 7.34
CA LYS A 174 18.22 -23.93 6.60
C LYS A 174 16.78 -24.42 6.67
N GLU A 175 15.97 -23.79 7.52
CA GLU A 175 14.60 -24.17 7.81
C GLU A 175 13.66 -23.02 7.45
N ASN A 176 12.37 -23.34 7.29
CA ASN A 176 11.33 -22.37 7.04
C ASN A 176 11.15 -21.41 8.23
N GLY A 177 10.73 -20.18 7.92
CA GLY A 177 10.23 -19.25 8.91
C GLY A 177 8.89 -19.72 9.49
N ALA A 178 8.45 -19.08 10.58
CA ALA A 178 7.22 -19.43 11.29
C ALA A 178 5.94 -19.36 10.43
N ARG A 179 6.04 -18.81 9.21
CA ARG A 179 4.97 -18.63 8.22
C ARG A 179 5.37 -19.09 6.80
N GLY A 180 6.50 -19.78 6.63
CA GLY A 180 6.99 -20.23 5.32
C GLY A 180 6.10 -21.25 4.61
N LEU A 181 6.25 -21.32 3.28
CA LEU A 181 5.62 -22.34 2.43
C LEU A 181 6.37 -23.67 2.59
N GLY A 182 5.66 -24.78 2.77
CA GLY A 182 6.26 -26.10 3.06
C GLY A 182 5.51 -26.89 4.14
N THR A 183 5.81 -28.18 4.23
CA THR A 183 5.10 -29.16 5.05
C THR A 183 5.11 -28.75 6.52
N ASP A 184 3.91 -28.65 7.06
CA ASP A 184 3.60 -28.22 8.42
C ASP A 184 4.53 -28.85 9.46
N HIS A 185 5.37 -28.05 10.11
CA HIS A 185 5.76 -28.36 11.47
C HIS A 185 4.55 -28.03 12.34
N GLY A 186 3.71 -29.05 12.53
CA GLY A 186 2.42 -28.97 13.20
C GLY A 186 2.43 -28.06 14.42
N LEU A 187 1.44 -27.16 14.44
CA LEU A 187 0.79 -26.77 15.67
C LEU A 187 -0.19 -27.88 16.08
#